data_AF-A0A0C3GXD2-F1
#
_entry.id   AF-A0A0C3GXD2-F1
#
_cell.length_a   1.000
_cell.length_b   1.000
_cell.length_c   1.000
_cell.angle_alpha   90.00
_cell.angle_beta   90.00
_cell.angle_gamma   90.00
#
_symmetry.space_group_name_H-M   'P 1'
#
loop_
_entity.id
_entity.type
_entity.pdbx_description
1 polymer ?
#
loop_
_entity_poly.entity_id
_entity_poly.type
_entity_poly.pdbx_seq_one_letter_code
_entity_poly.pdbx_strand_id
1 'polypeptide(L)'
;RDWWFASVVCPIIAGAMGPLTNLFCLAALVTPWRATYTETLTDANAEGFRDPRWCIALNAIALAAGILGNAFLLANFARRIRYIIAIPISILLWLLAAFSLLGSIVSMEIHSPPIRPEQTYSQGYWYAVIAAVLYFLISMLLTVNICGCWLGHYPQPTTLTARDQETLILQSMLLCLWIAIWAVGFSHAANLSYPDAVYFCVVTVLTLGFSEPLSSYGARYMVIPFVIGGLTFLGLIIYHIRKFFSDLAPRSRRSKLRSKLVLLREEKDRFDAMRSIQENTSSFKKWYSSMASILTFIIYWVLGATILWRIELREQNLGFAEALYFCFVSLFTIGSSEYTPRTNGGKPFFVVWMLCDIPVMTILISDLATTIIPTFKNAILILADWTVLSKVGIYRSFLERRPRLKALVPGGQTLHRRGRDIAYPVPEQRSEVDNMTPTMNLLAAINEADEELGQRLVSAIRRIAHDVQASPAKKYNYEEWVEITRLVRFTRQNDGGEEDDEGLVEWDWIGEDSPMLSQQSEGEWILNQLCESLIRYNKREIKLQNERAVAVRNAVNSIVGLQRVREPNARVAEEESR
;
A
#
# COMPACT_ATOMS: atom_id res chain seq x y z
N ARG A 1 17.25 -1.55 12.82
CA ARG A 1 16.15 -0.98 11.99
C ARG A 1 16.57 -0.88 10.52
N ASP A 2 17.76 -1.36 10.18
CA ASP A 2 18.55 -0.74 9.11
C ASP A 2 18.63 -1.59 7.85
N TRP A 3 18.06 -2.80 7.89
CA TRP A 3 18.15 -3.79 6.81
C TRP A 3 16.81 -4.12 6.14
N TRP A 4 15.75 -3.35 6.41
CA TRP A 4 14.42 -3.61 5.82
C TRP A 4 14.43 -3.50 4.29
N PHE A 5 15.11 -2.48 3.76
CA PHE A 5 15.30 -2.31 2.32
C PHE A 5 16.01 -3.52 1.72
N ALA A 6 17.08 -3.97 2.39
CA ALA A 6 17.83 -5.15 1.98
C ALA A 6 16.99 -6.43 2.02
N SER A 7 16.13 -6.63 3.02
CA SER A 7 15.34 -7.85 3.19
C SER A 7 14.17 -7.96 2.22
N VAL A 8 13.53 -6.84 1.87
CA VAL A 8 12.25 -6.83 1.14
C VAL A 8 12.39 -6.29 -0.27
N VAL A 9 13.10 -5.17 -0.46
CA VAL A 9 13.12 -4.46 -1.75
C VAL A 9 14.17 -5.07 -2.70
N CYS A 10 15.37 -5.40 -2.20
CA CYS A 10 16.44 -5.95 -3.04
C CYS A 10 16.05 -7.23 -3.81
N PRO A 11 15.42 -8.26 -3.21
CA PRO A 11 15.03 -9.47 -3.94
C PRO A 11 13.98 -9.22 -5.02
N ILE A 12 13.08 -8.25 -4.81
CA ILE A 12 12.02 -7.89 -5.77
C ILE A 12 12.63 -7.22 -6.98
N ILE A 13 13.50 -6.22 -6.76
CA ILE A 13 14.22 -5.54 -7.84
C ILE A 13 15.04 -6.56 -8.64
N ALA A 14 15.79 -7.41 -7.96
CA ALA A 14 16.60 -8.44 -8.61
C ALA A 14 15.74 -9.44 -9.42
N GLY A 15 14.60 -9.86 -8.86
CA GLY A 15 13.68 -10.78 -9.53
C GLY A 15 12.99 -10.18 -10.76
N ALA A 16 12.66 -8.88 -10.73
CA ALA A 16 12.07 -8.17 -11.86
C ALA A 16 13.08 -7.78 -12.94
N MET A 17 14.31 -7.41 -12.56
CA MET A 17 15.37 -6.97 -13.48
C MET A 17 16.18 -8.13 -14.08
N GLY A 18 16.26 -9.29 -13.41
CA GLY A 18 16.98 -10.46 -13.92
C GLY A 18 16.53 -10.91 -15.32
N PRO A 19 15.22 -11.08 -15.58
CA PRO A 19 14.71 -11.46 -16.90
C PRO A 19 14.98 -10.42 -17.98
N LEU A 20 14.89 -9.14 -17.60
CA LEU A 20 15.18 -8.02 -18.48
C LEU A 20 16.65 -8.03 -18.92
N THR A 21 17.55 -8.35 -17.99
CA THR A 21 18.99 -8.42 -18.28
C THR A 21 19.31 -9.53 -19.28
N ASN A 22 18.60 -10.67 -19.21
CA ASN A 22 18.72 -11.73 -20.22
C ASN A 22 18.23 -11.29 -21.61
N LEU A 23 17.16 -10.49 -21.67
CA LEU A 23 16.66 -9.94 -22.94
C LEU A 23 17.71 -9.05 -23.61
N PHE A 24 18.39 -8.19 -22.83
CA PHE A 24 19.47 -7.35 -23.34
C PHE A 24 20.72 -8.15 -23.72
N CYS A 25 21.08 -9.15 -22.92
CA CYS A 25 22.18 -10.07 -23.26
C CYS A 25 21.89 -10.85 -24.54
N LEU A 26 20.63 -11.21 -24.80
CA LEU A 26 20.20 -11.83 -26.05
C LEU A 26 20.32 -10.85 -27.23
N ALA A 27 19.87 -9.60 -27.07
CA ALA A 27 20.02 -8.57 -28.10
C ALA A 27 21.49 -8.31 -28.46
N ALA A 28 22.37 -8.32 -27.46
CA ALA A 28 23.82 -8.20 -27.63
C ALA A 28 24.46 -9.41 -28.33
N LEU A 29 23.92 -10.62 -28.17
CA LEU A 29 24.45 -11.82 -28.82
C LEU A 29 23.99 -11.94 -30.28
N VAL A 30 22.74 -11.57 -30.57
CA VAL A 30 22.15 -11.69 -31.90
C VAL A 30 22.73 -10.68 -32.88
N THR A 31 23.17 -9.51 -32.38
CA THR A 31 23.69 -8.44 -33.23
C THR A 31 25.19 -8.28 -33.18
N PRO A 32 25.83 -7.99 -34.33
CA PRO A 32 27.24 -7.65 -34.35
C PRO A 32 27.49 -6.35 -33.59
N TRP A 33 28.58 -6.26 -32.85
CA TRP A 33 28.96 -5.15 -31.96
C TRP A 33 29.60 -3.98 -32.70
N ARG A 34 30.10 -4.21 -33.92
CA ARG A 34 30.67 -3.18 -34.78
C ARG A 34 29.82 -2.97 -36.01
N ALA A 35 29.74 -1.72 -36.43
CA ALA A 35 29.06 -1.32 -37.65
C ALA A 35 29.93 -0.36 -38.47
N THR A 36 29.77 -0.41 -39.78
CA THR A 36 30.43 0.47 -40.76
C THR A 36 29.38 1.36 -41.41
N TYR A 37 29.69 2.64 -41.59
CA TYR A 37 28.81 3.58 -42.29
C TYR A 37 28.90 3.34 -43.81
N THR A 38 27.75 3.17 -44.48
CA THR A 38 27.72 2.88 -45.92
C THR A 38 27.71 4.14 -46.80
N GLU A 39 26.88 5.14 -46.46
CA GLU A 39 26.67 6.34 -47.30
C GLU A 39 26.85 7.66 -46.53
N THR A 40 26.25 7.77 -45.35
CA THR A 40 26.37 8.93 -44.45
C THR A 40 26.87 8.51 -43.08
N LEU A 41 27.59 9.41 -42.40
CA LEU A 41 28.09 9.26 -41.02
C LEU A 41 26.95 9.37 -39.98
N THR A 42 25.87 8.63 -40.20
CA THR A 42 24.67 8.60 -39.35
C THR A 42 24.43 7.17 -38.89
N ASP A 43 24.15 6.99 -37.60
CA ASP A 43 23.94 5.66 -36.99
C ASP A 43 22.80 4.85 -37.62
N ALA A 44 21.84 5.49 -38.28
CA ALA A 44 20.75 4.82 -39.01
C ALA A 44 21.22 4.04 -40.26
N ASN A 45 22.34 4.43 -40.86
CA ASN A 45 22.90 3.84 -42.09
C ASN A 45 24.11 2.94 -41.80
N ALA A 46 24.28 2.54 -40.54
CA ALA A 46 25.40 1.72 -40.11
C ALA A 46 25.06 0.23 -40.29
N GLU A 47 25.80 -0.46 -41.16
CA GLU A 47 25.66 -1.89 -41.37
C GLU A 47 26.59 -2.68 -40.46
N GLY A 48 26.04 -3.68 -39.76
CA GLY A 48 26.78 -4.53 -38.85
C GLY A 48 27.63 -5.57 -39.57
N PHE A 49 28.91 -5.68 -39.21
CA PHE A 49 29.81 -6.70 -39.77
C PHE A 49 30.28 -7.71 -38.72
N ARG A 50 30.66 -8.91 -39.17
CA ARG A 50 30.81 -10.08 -38.30
C ARG A 50 31.88 -9.90 -37.22
N ASP A 51 31.51 -10.22 -35.98
CA ASP A 51 32.40 -10.19 -34.83
C ASP A 51 33.34 -11.40 -34.75
N PRO A 52 34.48 -11.25 -34.04
CA PRO A 52 35.38 -12.35 -33.81
C PRO A 52 34.70 -13.47 -32.99
N ARG A 53 35.09 -14.72 -33.26
CA ARG A 53 34.47 -15.92 -32.65
C ARG A 53 34.56 -15.93 -31.13
N TRP A 54 35.62 -15.36 -30.55
CA TRP A 54 35.78 -15.28 -29.09
C TRP A 54 34.70 -14.39 -28.44
N CYS A 55 34.30 -13.30 -29.10
CA CYS A 55 33.27 -12.39 -28.59
C CYS A 55 31.91 -13.09 -28.55
N ILE A 56 31.55 -13.77 -29.64
CA ILE A 56 30.32 -14.56 -29.74
C ILE A 56 30.29 -15.67 -28.68
N ALA A 57 31.42 -16.38 -28.48
CA ALA A 57 31.52 -17.45 -27.49
C ALA A 57 31.32 -16.94 -26.05
N LEU A 58 31.99 -15.85 -25.68
CA LEU A 58 31.87 -15.25 -24.34
C LEU A 58 30.48 -14.66 -24.08
N ASN A 59 29.83 -14.08 -25.10
CA ASN A 59 28.44 -13.64 -25.00
C ASN A 59 27.47 -14.81 -24.84
N ALA A 60 27.69 -15.92 -25.55
CA ALA A 60 26.87 -17.12 -25.41
C ALA A 60 27.01 -17.74 -24.01
N ILE A 61 28.23 -17.79 -23.46
CA ILE A 61 28.49 -18.22 -22.08
C ILE A 61 27.77 -17.30 -21.09
N ALA A 62 27.84 -15.98 -21.29
CA ALA A 62 27.17 -15.01 -20.43
C ALA A 62 25.65 -15.20 -20.45
N LEU A 63 25.05 -15.38 -21.64
CA LEU A 63 23.61 -15.62 -21.77
C LEU A 63 23.19 -16.94 -21.10
N ALA A 64 23.96 -18.01 -21.29
CA ALA A 64 23.70 -19.30 -20.65
C ALA A 64 23.76 -19.19 -19.13
N ALA A 65 24.78 -18.53 -18.58
CA ALA A 65 24.90 -18.27 -17.16
C ALA A 65 23.75 -17.39 -16.64
N GLY A 66 23.34 -16.35 -17.37
CA GLY A 66 22.20 -15.49 -17.03
C GLY A 66 20.87 -16.24 -16.99
N ILE A 67 20.60 -17.10 -17.98
CA ILE A 67 19.39 -17.94 -18.03
C ILE A 67 19.38 -18.94 -16.87
N LEU A 68 20.51 -19.62 -16.61
CA LEU A 68 20.63 -20.53 -15.49
C LEU A 68 20.43 -19.81 -14.15
N GLY A 69 21.02 -18.62 -13.98
CA GLY A 69 20.87 -17.81 -12.76
C GLY A 69 19.41 -17.46 -12.48
N ASN A 70 18.66 -17.07 -13.52
CA ASN A 70 17.22 -16.79 -13.43
C ASN A 70 16.40 -18.07 -13.18
N ALA A 71 16.79 -19.21 -13.75
CA ALA A 71 16.14 -20.49 -13.51
C ALA A 71 16.31 -20.96 -12.07
N PHE A 72 17.50 -20.81 -11.47
CA PHE A 72 17.72 -21.09 -10.05
C PHE A 72 16.91 -20.16 -9.14
N LEU A 73 16.84 -18.88 -9.49
CA LEU A 73 16.03 -17.92 -8.77
C LEU A 73 14.54 -18.31 -8.83
N LEU A 74 14.05 -18.72 -9.99
CA LEU A 74 12.68 -19.22 -10.15
C LEU A 74 12.44 -20.52 -9.39
N ALA A 75 13.40 -21.44 -9.40
CA ALA A 75 13.31 -22.71 -8.69
C ALA A 75 13.26 -22.53 -7.16
N ASN A 76 13.89 -21.47 -6.64
CA ASN A 76 13.74 -21.04 -5.25
C ASN A 76 12.29 -20.67 -4.94
N PHE A 77 11.73 -19.80 -5.78
CA PHE A 77 10.35 -19.32 -5.67
C PHE A 77 9.31 -20.42 -5.85
N ALA A 78 9.56 -21.37 -6.77
CA ALA A 78 8.76 -22.58 -6.95
C ALA A 78 8.92 -23.61 -5.81
N ARG A 79 9.70 -23.30 -4.76
CA ARG A 79 10.00 -24.17 -3.61
C ARG A 79 10.64 -25.51 -4.00
N ARG A 80 11.26 -25.58 -5.17
CA ARG A 80 12.01 -26.75 -5.65
C ARG A 80 13.39 -26.80 -5.03
N ILE A 81 14.01 -25.63 -4.81
CA ILE A 81 15.36 -25.50 -4.25
C ILE A 81 15.29 -24.61 -3.01
N ARG A 82 16.11 -24.92 -2.00
CA ARG A 82 16.18 -24.13 -0.77
C ARG A 82 16.81 -22.76 -1.02
N TYR A 83 16.24 -21.71 -0.41
CA TYR A 83 16.72 -20.32 -0.47
C TYR A 83 18.22 -20.18 -0.25
N ILE A 84 18.75 -20.87 0.76
CA ILE A 84 20.18 -20.82 1.13
C ILE A 84 21.12 -21.35 0.04
N ILE A 85 20.62 -22.19 -0.86
CA ILE A 85 21.39 -22.78 -1.96
C ILE A 85 21.15 -22.01 -3.26
N ALA A 86 19.89 -21.68 -3.56
CA ALA A 86 19.52 -21.09 -4.82
C ALA A 86 20.09 -19.68 -5.03
N ILE A 87 20.05 -18.82 -4.01
CA ILE A 87 20.49 -17.42 -4.15
C ILE A 87 22.00 -17.29 -4.37
N PRO A 88 22.89 -17.97 -3.62
CA PRO A 88 24.32 -17.95 -3.92
C PRO A 88 24.63 -18.42 -5.34
N ILE A 89 23.98 -19.49 -5.80
CA ILE A 89 24.18 -20.01 -7.16
C ILE A 89 23.75 -18.97 -8.20
N SER A 90 22.57 -18.35 -8.03
CA SER A 90 22.13 -17.27 -8.91
C SER A 90 23.10 -16.09 -8.93
N ILE A 91 23.62 -15.67 -7.77
CA ILE A 91 24.64 -14.59 -7.68
C ILE A 91 25.91 -14.99 -8.43
N LEU A 92 26.43 -16.19 -8.22
CA LEU A 92 27.64 -16.66 -8.89
C LEU A 92 27.48 -16.72 -10.41
N LEU A 93 26.31 -17.19 -10.88
CA LEU A 93 26.01 -17.26 -12.30
C LEU A 93 25.84 -15.88 -12.95
N TRP A 94 25.21 -14.93 -12.26
CA TRP A 94 25.10 -13.56 -12.76
C TRP A 94 26.43 -12.80 -12.71
N LEU A 95 27.27 -13.03 -11.70
CA LEU A 95 28.64 -12.50 -11.67
C LEU A 95 29.47 -13.09 -12.80
N LEU A 96 29.38 -14.39 -13.06
CA LEU A 96 30.02 -15.03 -14.21
C LEU A 96 29.58 -14.39 -15.53
N ALA A 97 28.28 -14.13 -15.70
CA ALA A 97 27.76 -13.43 -16.86
C ALA A 97 28.31 -12.00 -16.97
N ALA A 98 28.29 -11.24 -15.87
CA ALA A 98 28.80 -9.87 -15.83
C ALA A 98 30.29 -9.78 -16.18
N PHE A 99 31.13 -10.63 -15.57
CA PHE A 99 32.56 -10.65 -15.83
C PHE A 99 32.90 -11.18 -17.23
N SER A 100 32.13 -12.14 -17.77
CA SER A 100 32.29 -12.60 -19.15
C SER A 100 32.00 -11.47 -20.15
N LEU A 101 30.89 -10.73 -19.96
CA LEU A 101 30.56 -9.58 -20.80
C LEU A 101 31.59 -8.45 -20.64
N LEU A 102 32.01 -8.14 -19.41
CA LEU A 102 33.04 -7.13 -19.15
C LEU A 102 34.36 -7.51 -19.84
N GLY A 103 34.76 -8.78 -19.75
CA GLY A 103 35.93 -9.32 -20.44
C GLY A 103 35.80 -9.18 -21.96
N SER A 104 34.63 -9.49 -22.54
CA SER A 104 34.35 -9.29 -23.96
C SER A 104 34.46 -7.82 -24.37
N ILE A 105 33.85 -6.91 -23.60
CA ILE A 105 33.86 -5.46 -23.86
C ILE A 105 35.28 -4.92 -23.87
N VAL A 106 36.05 -5.22 -22.82
CA VAL A 106 37.45 -4.79 -22.70
C VAL A 106 38.32 -5.41 -23.80
N SER A 107 38.15 -6.70 -24.08
CA SER A 107 38.87 -7.38 -25.16
C SER A 107 38.55 -6.78 -26.52
N MET A 108 37.33 -6.29 -26.73
CA MET A 108 36.91 -5.66 -27.97
C MET A 108 37.61 -4.32 -28.20
N GLU A 109 37.70 -3.48 -27.17
CA GLU A 109 38.41 -2.20 -27.24
C GLU A 109 39.91 -2.39 -27.47
N ILE A 110 40.54 -3.41 -26.85
CA ILE A 110 41.99 -3.62 -26.94
C ILE A 110 42.39 -4.27 -28.28
N HIS A 111 41.71 -5.35 -28.67
CA HIS A 111 42.16 -6.17 -29.80
C HIS A 111 41.53 -5.78 -31.14
N SER A 112 40.35 -5.16 -31.13
CA SER A 112 39.60 -4.89 -32.36
C SER A 112 38.69 -3.66 -32.24
N PRO A 113 39.24 -2.48 -31.85
CA PRO A 113 38.45 -1.25 -31.76
C PRO A 113 37.94 -0.80 -33.16
N PRO A 114 36.79 -0.12 -33.23
CA PRO A 114 36.30 0.47 -34.46
C PRO A 114 37.18 1.64 -34.90
N ILE A 115 37.55 1.65 -36.18
CA ILE A 115 38.38 2.71 -36.77
C ILE A 115 37.49 3.91 -37.12
N ARG A 116 37.62 5.00 -36.36
CA ARG A 116 36.87 6.25 -36.61
C ARG A 116 37.48 7.01 -37.78
N PRO A 117 36.69 7.71 -38.63
CA PRO A 117 35.25 7.99 -38.50
C PRO A 117 34.31 6.98 -39.15
N GLU A 118 34.81 6.04 -39.95
CA GLU A 118 34.01 5.13 -40.81
C GLU A 118 33.32 3.99 -40.04
N GLN A 119 33.83 3.63 -38.87
CA GLN A 119 33.27 2.57 -38.02
C GLN A 119 32.83 3.09 -36.66
N THR A 120 31.78 2.48 -36.13
CA THR A 120 31.21 2.80 -34.82
C THR A 120 30.77 1.53 -34.08
N TYR A 121 30.48 1.69 -32.80
CA TYR A 121 29.83 0.64 -32.01
C TYR A 121 28.34 0.61 -32.32
N SER A 122 27.82 -0.59 -32.59
CA SER A 122 26.41 -0.81 -32.86
C SER A 122 25.58 -0.83 -31.56
N GLN A 123 24.26 -0.91 -31.71
CA GLN A 123 23.34 -1.14 -30.58
C GLN A 123 23.68 -2.39 -29.76
N GLY A 124 24.17 -3.45 -30.41
CA GLY A 124 24.52 -4.72 -29.74
C GLY A 124 25.60 -4.56 -28.67
N TYR A 125 26.61 -3.74 -28.95
CA TYR A 125 27.65 -3.40 -27.98
C TYR A 125 27.08 -2.66 -26.76
N TRP A 126 26.19 -1.68 -26.98
CA TRP A 126 25.56 -0.93 -25.89
C TRP A 126 24.61 -1.78 -25.05
N TYR A 127 23.86 -2.70 -25.67
CA TYR A 127 23.09 -3.69 -24.93
C TYR A 127 23.97 -4.61 -24.07
N ALA A 128 25.18 -4.97 -24.55
CA ALA A 128 26.13 -5.75 -23.77
C ALA A 128 26.65 -4.98 -22.54
N VAL A 129 27.00 -3.70 -22.72
CA VAL A 129 27.44 -2.82 -21.63
C VAL A 129 26.35 -2.68 -20.58
N ILE A 130 25.12 -2.39 -21.01
CA ILE A 130 23.96 -2.27 -20.12
C ILE A 130 23.72 -3.60 -19.40
N ALA A 131 23.74 -4.73 -20.09
CA ALA A 131 23.53 -6.04 -19.49
C ALA A 131 24.62 -6.38 -18.45
N ALA A 132 25.89 -6.07 -18.72
CA ALA A 132 26.98 -6.28 -17.78
C ALA A 132 26.80 -5.46 -16.49
N VAL A 133 26.45 -4.17 -16.63
CA VAL A 133 26.18 -3.28 -15.49
C VAL A 133 24.98 -3.78 -14.69
N LEU A 134 23.89 -4.17 -15.37
CA LEU A 134 22.69 -4.67 -14.72
C LEU A 134 22.95 -5.97 -13.98
N TYR A 135 23.61 -6.97 -14.59
CA TYR A 135 23.99 -8.22 -13.91
C TYR A 135 24.83 -7.96 -12.66
N PHE A 136 25.77 -7.00 -12.73
CA PHE A 136 26.57 -6.62 -11.58
C PHE A 136 25.74 -5.96 -10.47
N LEU A 137 24.88 -5.00 -10.81
CA LEU A 137 24.03 -4.31 -9.83
C LEU A 137 23.03 -5.26 -9.15
N ILE A 138 22.36 -6.14 -9.90
CA ILE A 138 21.41 -7.10 -9.32
C ILE A 138 22.12 -8.16 -8.46
N SER A 139 23.34 -8.56 -8.85
CA SER A 139 24.17 -9.46 -8.04
C SER A 139 24.61 -8.79 -6.74
N MET A 140 24.99 -7.51 -6.78
CA MET A 140 25.32 -6.72 -5.61
C MET A 140 24.12 -6.60 -4.66
N LEU A 141 22.93 -6.28 -5.19
CA LEU A 141 21.69 -6.17 -4.40
C LEU A 141 21.34 -7.48 -3.69
N LEU A 142 21.45 -8.62 -4.38
CA LEU A 142 21.22 -9.94 -3.76
C LEU A 142 22.33 -10.33 -2.79
N THR A 143 23.57 -9.90 -3.02
CA THR A 143 24.68 -10.12 -2.09
C THR A 143 24.41 -9.40 -0.75
N VAL A 144 23.94 -8.15 -0.81
CA VAL A 144 23.53 -7.39 0.40
C VAL A 144 22.37 -8.09 1.11
N ASN A 145 21.42 -8.66 0.36
CA ASN A 145 20.31 -9.43 0.93
C ASN A 145 20.81 -10.68 1.68
N ILE A 146 21.56 -11.57 1.03
CA ILE A 146 22.01 -12.81 1.67
C ILE A 146 23.00 -12.57 2.81
N CYS A 147 23.86 -11.56 2.69
CA CYS A 147 24.77 -11.14 3.75
C CYS A 147 23.99 -10.70 5.00
N GLY A 148 22.96 -9.86 4.84
CA GLY A 148 22.09 -9.46 5.94
C GLY A 148 21.39 -10.65 6.62
N CYS A 149 21.01 -11.67 5.85
CA CYS A 149 20.44 -12.91 6.38
C CYS A 149 21.46 -13.75 7.16
N TRP A 150 22.70 -13.88 6.68
CA TRP A 150 23.76 -14.63 7.35
C TRP A 150 24.22 -13.96 8.64
N LEU A 151 24.26 -12.62 8.68
CA LEU A 151 24.58 -11.86 9.89
C LEU A 151 23.43 -11.86 10.92
N GLY A 152 22.32 -12.57 10.66
CA GLY A 152 21.23 -12.72 11.63
C GLY A 152 20.38 -11.46 11.83
N HIS A 153 20.46 -10.47 10.94
CA HIS A 153 19.68 -9.22 11.08
C HIS A 153 18.18 -9.42 10.85
N TYR A 154 17.80 -10.43 10.06
CA TYR A 154 16.41 -10.82 9.84
C TYR A 154 16.31 -12.32 9.53
N PRO A 155 15.20 -12.97 9.94
CA PRO A 155 14.97 -14.38 9.65
C PRO A 155 14.78 -14.60 8.15
N GLN A 156 15.02 -15.84 7.71
CA GLN A 156 14.74 -16.26 6.34
C GLN A 156 13.26 -15.96 6.00
N PRO A 157 12.97 -15.45 4.79
CA PRO A 157 11.63 -15.01 4.45
C PRO A 157 10.61 -16.15 4.64
N THR A 158 9.68 -15.95 5.58
CA THR A 158 8.60 -16.90 5.87
C THR A 158 7.52 -16.83 4.78
N THR A 159 6.83 -17.94 4.60
CA THR A 159 5.96 -18.33 3.47
C THR A 159 4.84 -17.36 3.04
N LEU A 160 4.46 -16.35 3.82
CA LEU A 160 3.33 -15.45 3.53
C LEU A 160 3.69 -14.23 2.67
N THR A 161 4.89 -13.66 2.80
CA THR A 161 5.34 -12.52 1.97
C THR A 161 5.82 -12.92 0.57
N ALA A 162 5.95 -14.23 0.32
CA ALA A 162 6.56 -14.75 -0.89
C ALA A 162 5.62 -14.76 -2.11
N ARG A 163 4.30 -15.00 -1.96
CA ARG A 163 3.38 -15.20 -3.10
C ARG A 163 3.21 -13.96 -4.01
N ASP A 164 3.08 -12.77 -3.42
CA ASP A 164 2.97 -11.53 -4.22
C ASP A 164 4.30 -11.18 -4.92
N GLN A 165 5.44 -11.59 -4.35
CA GLN A 165 6.75 -11.44 -4.98
C GLN A 165 6.96 -12.45 -6.12
N GLU A 166 6.60 -13.72 -5.90
CA GLU A 166 6.69 -14.82 -6.88
C GLU A 166 5.92 -14.48 -8.17
N THR A 167 4.70 -13.93 -8.02
CA THR A 167 3.84 -13.57 -9.15
C THR A 167 4.39 -12.41 -9.98
N LEU A 168 4.95 -11.37 -9.35
CA LEU A 168 5.59 -10.27 -10.06
C LEU A 168 6.79 -10.75 -10.90
N ILE A 169 7.61 -11.64 -10.33
CA ILE A 169 8.80 -12.19 -11.00
C ILE A 169 8.37 -13.03 -12.21
N LEU A 170 7.41 -13.93 -12.03
CA LEU A 170 6.85 -14.74 -13.12
C LEU A 170 6.28 -13.87 -14.25
N GLN A 171 5.53 -12.82 -13.91
CA GLN A 171 4.97 -11.90 -14.90
C GLN A 171 6.06 -11.13 -15.66
N SER A 172 7.11 -10.68 -14.97
CA SER A 172 8.25 -10.02 -15.62
C SER A 172 9.01 -10.97 -16.58
N MET A 173 9.17 -12.25 -16.21
CA MET A 173 9.74 -13.28 -17.09
C MET A 173 8.89 -13.52 -18.33
N LEU A 174 7.57 -13.67 -18.14
CA LEU A 174 6.63 -13.88 -19.25
C LEU A 174 6.58 -12.67 -20.18
N LEU A 175 6.63 -11.44 -19.65
CA LEU A 175 6.70 -10.23 -20.47
C LEU A 175 8.00 -10.17 -21.29
N CYS A 176 9.15 -10.46 -20.69
CA CYS A 176 10.43 -10.46 -21.42
C CYS A 176 10.46 -11.55 -22.50
N LEU A 177 9.94 -12.74 -22.21
CA LEU A 177 9.81 -13.82 -23.19
C LEU A 177 8.86 -13.43 -24.32
N TRP A 178 7.73 -12.79 -23.98
CA TRP A 178 6.78 -12.24 -24.96
C TRP A 178 7.49 -11.24 -25.89
N ILE A 179 8.17 -10.24 -25.33
CA ILE A 179 8.93 -9.26 -26.13
C ILE A 179 9.99 -9.96 -27.00
N ALA A 180 10.74 -10.92 -26.47
CA ALA A 180 11.78 -11.63 -27.22
C ALA A 180 11.22 -12.38 -28.44
N ILE A 181 10.12 -13.13 -28.26
CA ILE A 181 9.48 -13.91 -29.33
C ILE A 181 8.91 -13.00 -30.41
N TRP A 182 8.20 -11.95 -30.02
CA TRP A 182 7.58 -11.03 -30.97
C TRP A 182 8.62 -10.15 -31.67
N ALA A 183 9.72 -9.78 -31.01
CA ALA A 183 10.83 -9.06 -31.65
C ALA A 183 11.46 -9.87 -32.80
N VAL A 184 11.60 -11.19 -32.65
CA VAL A 184 12.01 -12.06 -33.76
C VAL A 184 10.99 -12.02 -34.90
N GLY A 185 9.70 -12.09 -34.57
CA GLY A 185 8.62 -11.97 -35.54
C GLY A 185 8.65 -10.66 -36.34
N PHE A 186 8.81 -9.52 -35.66
CA PHE A 186 8.90 -8.21 -36.30
C PHE A 186 10.21 -8.01 -37.07
N SER A 187 11.34 -8.55 -36.58
CA SER A 187 12.61 -8.51 -37.29
C SER A 187 12.49 -9.17 -38.67
N HIS A 188 11.85 -10.34 -38.74
CA HIS A 188 11.61 -11.02 -40.02
C HIS A 188 10.50 -10.38 -40.86
N ALA A 189 9.38 -9.96 -40.25
CA ALA A 189 8.23 -9.46 -40.99
C ALA A 189 8.42 -8.04 -41.55
N ALA A 190 9.24 -7.21 -40.88
CA ALA A 190 9.45 -5.80 -41.23
C ALA A 190 10.88 -5.49 -41.70
N ASN A 191 11.76 -6.50 -41.82
CA ASN A 191 13.19 -6.35 -42.12
C ASN A 191 13.91 -5.37 -41.18
N LEU A 192 13.50 -5.35 -39.92
CA LEU A 192 14.13 -4.54 -38.87
C LEU A 192 15.28 -5.31 -38.25
N SER A 193 16.33 -4.60 -37.83
CA SER A 193 17.35 -5.19 -36.96
C SER A 193 16.68 -5.71 -35.69
N TYR A 194 17.16 -6.83 -35.14
CA TYR A 194 16.58 -7.40 -33.91
C TYR A 194 16.51 -6.37 -32.75
N PRO A 195 17.53 -5.54 -32.50
CA PRO A 195 17.50 -4.50 -31.47
C PRO A 195 16.47 -3.40 -31.74
N ASP A 196 16.29 -2.99 -33.00
CA ASP A 196 15.23 -2.05 -33.37
C ASP A 196 13.84 -2.68 -33.22
N ALA A 197 13.70 -3.98 -33.48
CA ALA A 197 12.46 -4.71 -33.22
C ALA A 197 12.15 -4.82 -31.72
N VAL A 198 13.17 -5.01 -30.86
CA VAL A 198 13.02 -4.96 -29.40
C VAL A 198 12.59 -3.55 -28.95
N TYR A 199 13.24 -2.51 -29.47
CA TYR A 199 12.85 -1.10 -29.23
C TYR A 199 11.38 -0.86 -29.61
N PHE A 200 10.98 -1.27 -30.82
CA PHE A 200 9.60 -1.20 -31.30
C PHE A 200 8.62 -1.91 -30.38
N CYS A 201 8.95 -3.15 -29.95
CA CYS A 201 8.13 -3.93 -29.05
C CYS A 201 7.92 -3.22 -27.71
N VAL A 202 8.99 -2.69 -27.11
CA VAL A 202 8.92 -2.01 -25.81
C VAL A 202 8.11 -0.72 -25.91
N VAL A 203 8.39 0.13 -26.91
CA VAL A 203 7.64 1.38 -27.16
C VAL A 203 6.15 1.10 -27.36
N THR A 204 5.83 0.01 -28.05
CA THR A 204 4.44 -0.39 -28.32
C THR A 204 3.74 -0.94 -27.08
N VAL A 205 4.40 -1.80 -26.29
CA VAL A 205 3.85 -2.31 -25.01
C VAL A 205 3.61 -1.19 -24.01
N LEU A 206 4.50 -0.20 -23.97
CA LEU A 206 4.41 0.97 -23.11
C LEU A 206 3.47 2.06 -23.63
N THR A 207 2.71 1.79 -24.69
CA THR A 207 1.72 2.71 -25.27
C THR A 207 2.27 4.06 -25.74
N LEU A 208 3.57 4.13 -26.03
CA LEU A 208 4.21 5.37 -26.48
C LEU A 208 3.89 5.70 -27.94
N GLY A 209 3.79 4.70 -28.80
CA GLY A 209 3.28 4.86 -30.17
C GLY A 209 4.18 5.61 -31.18
N PHE A 210 5.26 6.27 -30.75
CA PHE A 210 6.23 6.88 -31.67
C PHE A 210 7.26 5.83 -32.13
N SER A 211 6.94 5.15 -33.22
CA SER A 211 7.91 4.27 -33.87
C SER A 211 7.85 4.46 -35.38
N GLU A 212 8.93 4.08 -36.05
CA GLU A 212 8.97 4.14 -37.51
C GLU A 212 7.86 3.28 -38.10
N PRO A 213 7.20 3.75 -39.18
CA PRO A 213 6.08 3.04 -39.77
C PRO A 213 6.52 1.67 -40.31
N LEU A 214 5.78 0.62 -39.95
CA LEU A 214 6.04 -0.73 -40.45
C LEU A 214 5.82 -0.78 -41.97
N SER A 215 6.85 -1.26 -42.67
CA SER A 215 6.88 -1.40 -44.14
C SER A 215 5.89 -2.44 -44.65
N SER A 216 5.72 -3.56 -43.93
CA SER A 216 4.89 -4.70 -44.34
C SER A 216 3.49 -4.68 -43.72
N TYR A 217 2.45 -4.94 -44.52
CA TYR A 217 1.08 -5.13 -44.04
C TYR A 217 0.96 -6.29 -43.05
N GLY A 218 1.71 -7.38 -43.25
CA GLY A 218 1.73 -8.52 -42.34
C GLY A 218 2.22 -8.11 -40.95
N ALA A 219 3.30 -7.32 -40.91
CA ALA A 219 3.82 -6.80 -39.65
C ALA A 219 2.80 -5.89 -38.94
N ARG A 220 2.02 -5.09 -39.67
CA ARG A 220 0.94 -4.26 -39.09
C ARG A 220 -0.16 -5.10 -38.43
N TYR A 221 -0.60 -6.20 -39.06
CA TYR A 221 -1.59 -7.09 -38.45
C TYR A 221 -1.03 -7.86 -37.25
N MET A 222 0.27 -8.20 -37.25
CA MET A 222 0.93 -8.84 -36.11
C MET A 222 0.95 -7.95 -34.85
N VAL A 223 0.90 -6.63 -34.98
CA VAL A 223 0.82 -5.69 -33.84
C VAL A 223 -0.45 -5.91 -33.01
N ILE A 224 -1.57 -6.29 -33.64
CA ILE A 224 -2.87 -6.42 -32.95
C ILE A 224 -2.82 -7.45 -31.80
N PRO A 225 -2.50 -8.74 -32.05
CA PRO A 225 -2.39 -9.71 -30.96
C PRO A 225 -1.23 -9.41 -30.00
N PHE A 226 -0.14 -8.81 -30.51
CA PHE A 226 1.01 -8.42 -29.69
C PHE A 226 0.63 -7.40 -28.60
N VAL A 227 -0.07 -6.33 -28.99
CA VAL A 227 -0.52 -5.26 -28.08
C VAL A 227 -1.48 -5.79 -27.03
N ILE A 228 -2.46 -6.63 -27.41
CA ILE A 228 -3.42 -7.20 -26.46
C ILE A 228 -2.69 -8.00 -25.36
N GLY A 229 -1.76 -8.87 -25.75
CA GLY A 229 -0.94 -9.63 -24.79
C GLY A 229 -0.03 -8.73 -23.96
N GLY A 230 0.65 -7.78 -24.60
CA GLY A 230 1.55 -6.83 -23.95
C GLY A 230 0.87 -5.97 -22.88
N LEU A 231 -0.30 -5.40 -23.21
CA LEU A 231 -1.09 -4.60 -22.27
C LEU A 231 -1.65 -5.43 -21.11
N THR A 232 -1.99 -6.69 -21.36
CA THR A 232 -2.42 -7.61 -20.31
C THR A 232 -1.28 -7.84 -19.30
N PHE A 233 -0.08 -8.15 -19.78
CA PHE A 233 1.09 -8.32 -18.90
C PHE A 233 1.45 -7.02 -18.18
N LEU A 234 1.43 -5.88 -18.86
CA LEU A 234 1.72 -4.57 -18.27
C LEU A 234 0.71 -4.24 -17.15
N GLY A 235 -0.59 -4.44 -17.40
CA GLY A 235 -1.64 -4.19 -16.41
C GLY A 235 -1.51 -5.07 -15.15
N LEU A 236 -1.12 -6.34 -15.33
CA LEU A 236 -0.84 -7.25 -14.23
C LEU A 236 0.37 -6.77 -13.40
N ILE A 237 1.47 -6.40 -14.06
CA ILE A 237 2.67 -5.89 -13.38
C ILE A 237 2.34 -4.63 -12.57
N ILE A 238 1.60 -3.67 -13.16
CA ILE A 238 1.16 -2.46 -12.46
C ILE A 238 0.31 -2.80 -11.24
N TYR A 239 -0.63 -3.75 -11.36
CA TYR A 239 -1.45 -4.20 -10.25
C TYR A 239 -0.61 -4.76 -9.09
N HIS A 240 0.34 -5.65 -9.37
CA HIS A 240 1.18 -6.25 -8.33
C HIS A 240 2.13 -5.23 -7.69
N ILE A 241 2.72 -4.33 -8.48
CA ILE A 241 3.55 -3.23 -7.96
C ILE A 241 2.70 -2.36 -7.01
N ARG A 242 1.52 -1.91 -7.46
CA ARG A 242 0.64 -1.06 -6.64
C ARG A 242 0.23 -1.76 -5.35
N LYS A 243 -0.20 -3.02 -5.44
CA LYS A 243 -0.59 -3.84 -4.28
C LYS A 243 0.55 -3.97 -3.28
N PHE A 244 1.77 -4.22 -3.77
CA PHE A 244 2.96 -4.31 -2.94
C PHE A 244 3.23 -2.99 -2.19
N PHE A 245 3.25 -1.86 -2.88
CA PHE A 245 3.51 -0.56 -2.25
C PHE A 245 2.39 -0.13 -1.29
N SER A 246 1.12 -0.44 -1.61
CA SER A 246 0.02 -0.17 -0.68
C SER A 246 0.13 -0.97 0.61
N ASP A 247 0.63 -2.20 0.53
CA ASP A 247 0.86 -3.07 1.68
C ASP A 247 2.04 -2.63 2.56
N LEU A 248 2.98 -1.87 1.99
CA LEU A 248 4.14 -1.32 2.66
C LEU A 248 3.84 -0.04 3.47
N ALA A 249 2.96 0.82 2.98
CA ALA A 249 2.76 2.18 3.50
C ALA A 249 2.33 2.29 4.99
N PRO A 250 1.54 1.36 5.59
CA PRO A 250 1.13 1.47 6.99
C PRO A 250 1.82 0.52 7.99
N ARG A 251 2.40 -0.62 7.57
CA ARG A 251 2.86 -1.67 8.50
C ARG A 251 4.14 -1.32 9.27
N SER A 252 5.12 -0.68 8.62
CA SER A 252 6.46 -0.42 9.19
C SER A 252 6.48 0.67 10.28
N ARG A 253 5.51 1.59 10.28
CA ARG A 253 5.47 2.75 11.19
C ARG A 253 4.57 2.54 12.40
N ARG A 254 3.47 1.79 12.25
CA ARG A 254 2.53 1.48 13.35
C ARG A 254 3.15 0.57 14.41
N SER A 255 3.93 -0.44 14.02
CA SER A 255 4.56 -1.39 14.97
C SER A 255 5.57 -0.74 15.91
N LYS A 256 6.38 0.21 15.41
CA LYS A 256 7.40 0.93 16.20
C LYS A 256 6.82 1.93 17.19
N LEU A 257 5.71 2.56 16.80
CA LEU A 257 4.99 3.46 17.69
C LEU A 257 4.35 2.64 18.81
N ARG A 258 3.73 1.49 18.47
CA ARG A 258 3.19 0.53 19.44
C ARG A 258 4.23 0.09 20.45
N SER A 259 5.42 -0.35 20.04
CA SER A 259 6.43 -0.83 21.00
C SER A 259 6.91 0.24 21.99
N LYS A 260 6.95 1.52 21.56
CA LYS A 260 7.33 2.63 22.44
C LYS A 260 6.18 3.04 23.39
N LEU A 261 4.93 2.92 22.93
CA LEU A 261 3.74 3.25 23.70
C LEU A 261 3.35 2.16 24.71
N VAL A 262 3.61 0.89 24.41
CA VAL A 262 3.39 -0.25 25.33
C VAL A 262 4.21 -0.10 26.61
N LEU A 263 5.32 0.64 26.57
CA LEU A 263 6.20 0.90 27.73
C LEU A 263 5.63 1.93 28.72
N LEU A 264 4.57 2.66 28.35
CA LEU A 264 3.88 3.59 29.25
C LEU A 264 3.05 2.79 30.27
N ARG A 265 3.22 3.10 31.56
CA ARG A 265 2.61 2.35 32.67
C ARG A 265 1.17 2.81 32.98
N GLU A 266 0.83 4.06 32.72
CA GLU A 266 -0.50 4.63 32.99
C GLU A 266 -1.38 4.63 31.73
N GLU A 267 -2.65 4.25 31.87
CA GLU A 267 -3.63 4.25 30.76
C GLU A 267 -3.87 5.64 30.19
N LYS A 268 -3.81 6.68 31.03
CA LYS A 268 -3.98 8.08 30.61
C LYS A 268 -2.85 8.54 29.68
N ASP A 269 -1.61 8.21 30.00
CA ASP A 269 -0.47 8.53 29.13
C ASP A 269 -0.57 7.82 27.78
N ARG A 270 -1.08 6.58 27.75
CA ARG A 270 -1.33 5.84 26.50
C ARG A 270 -2.40 6.53 25.64
N PHE A 271 -3.48 7.00 26.28
CA PHE A 271 -4.56 7.75 25.65
C PHE A 271 -4.08 9.08 25.09
N ASP A 272 -3.39 9.89 25.90
CA ASP A 272 -2.89 11.22 25.51
C ASP A 272 -1.81 11.10 24.42
N ALA A 273 -0.97 10.07 24.49
CA ALA A 273 -0.04 9.76 23.44
C ALA A 273 -0.76 9.37 22.14
N MET A 274 -1.76 8.48 22.17
CA MET A 274 -2.51 8.09 20.97
C MET A 274 -3.25 9.29 20.34
N ARG A 275 -3.82 10.17 21.16
CA ARG A 275 -4.55 11.35 20.69
C ARG A 275 -3.63 12.43 20.11
N SER A 276 -2.52 12.74 20.77
CA SER A 276 -1.49 13.62 20.20
C SER A 276 -0.91 13.09 18.88
N ILE A 277 -0.87 11.76 18.72
CA ILE A 277 -0.54 11.11 17.45
C ILE A 277 -1.64 11.35 16.41
N GLN A 278 -2.92 11.13 16.72
CA GLN A 278 -4.01 11.38 15.77
C GLN A 278 -4.03 12.84 15.26
N GLU A 279 -3.78 13.81 16.15
CA GLU A 279 -3.74 15.24 15.83
C GLU A 279 -2.53 15.62 14.96
N ASN A 280 -1.33 15.13 15.28
CA ASN A 280 -0.09 15.46 14.55
C ASN A 280 0.19 14.60 13.31
N THR A 281 -0.57 13.52 13.05
CA THR A 281 -0.19 12.50 12.06
C THR A 281 -1.01 12.53 10.77
N SER A 282 -2.22 13.11 10.75
CA SER A 282 -3.17 12.83 9.66
C SER A 282 -2.97 13.63 8.37
N SER A 283 -2.56 14.90 8.43
CA SER A 283 -2.46 15.77 7.24
C SER A 283 -1.01 16.03 6.79
N PHE A 284 -0.14 16.40 7.72
CA PHE A 284 1.25 16.78 7.39
C PHE A 284 2.09 15.60 6.89
N LYS A 285 1.89 14.40 7.44
CA LYS A 285 2.66 13.20 7.06
C LYS A 285 2.23 12.61 5.72
N LYS A 286 0.95 12.72 5.35
CA LYS A 286 0.45 12.32 4.01
C LYS A 286 1.03 13.26 2.95
N TRP A 287 1.00 14.56 3.21
CA TRP A 287 1.59 15.57 2.33
C TRP A 287 3.09 15.35 2.12
N TYR A 288 3.87 15.12 3.19
CA TYR A 288 5.31 14.85 3.07
C TYR A 288 5.62 13.60 2.24
N SER A 289 4.84 12.51 2.40
CA SER A 289 5.03 11.29 1.61
C SER A 289 4.81 11.55 0.12
N SER A 290 3.73 12.27 -0.23
CA SER A 290 3.45 12.65 -1.61
C SER A 290 4.48 13.60 -2.19
N MET A 291 5.00 14.55 -1.41
CA MET A 291 6.09 15.42 -1.87
C MET A 291 7.38 14.63 -2.12
N ALA A 292 7.69 13.62 -1.30
CA ALA A 292 8.86 12.77 -1.49
C ALA A 292 8.78 11.92 -2.78
N SER A 293 7.60 11.38 -3.12
CA SER A 293 7.41 10.64 -4.39
C SER A 293 7.45 11.56 -5.60
N ILE A 294 6.85 12.76 -5.54
CA ILE A 294 6.97 13.78 -6.59
C ILE A 294 8.43 14.19 -6.80
N LEU A 295 9.19 14.42 -5.72
CA LEU A 295 10.61 14.79 -5.82
C LEU A 295 11.42 13.68 -6.48
N THR A 296 11.19 12.43 -6.10
CA THR A 296 11.86 11.25 -6.69
C THR A 296 11.56 11.16 -8.19
N PHE A 297 10.30 11.40 -8.58
CA PHE A 297 9.90 11.44 -9.99
C PHE A 297 10.59 12.56 -10.77
N ILE A 298 10.68 13.78 -10.22
CA ILE A 298 11.36 14.90 -10.87
C ILE A 298 12.85 14.59 -11.06
N ILE A 299 13.51 14.01 -10.06
CA ILE A 299 14.92 13.60 -10.17
C ILE A 299 15.08 12.55 -11.28
N TYR A 300 14.19 11.57 -11.33
CA TYR A 300 14.19 10.53 -12.36
C TYR A 300 14.02 11.09 -13.77
N TRP A 301 13.08 12.01 -13.94
CA TRP A 301 12.81 12.70 -15.20
C TRP A 301 14.01 13.52 -15.67
N VAL A 302 14.59 14.35 -14.79
CA VAL A 302 15.75 15.17 -15.13
C VAL A 302 16.97 14.30 -15.44
N LEU A 303 17.20 13.22 -14.69
CA LEU A 303 18.31 12.29 -14.96
C LEU A 303 18.20 11.68 -16.36
N GLY A 304 17.02 11.17 -16.73
CA GLY A 304 16.77 10.64 -18.08
C GLY A 304 17.05 11.66 -19.17
N ALA A 305 16.56 12.89 -19.00
CA ALA A 305 16.77 13.99 -19.94
C ALA A 305 18.25 14.38 -20.07
N THR A 306 18.99 14.44 -18.96
CA THR A 306 20.43 14.76 -18.99
C THR A 306 21.25 13.73 -19.75
N ILE A 307 20.91 12.44 -19.63
CA ILE A 307 21.64 11.36 -20.31
C ILE A 307 21.31 11.38 -21.81
N LEU A 308 20.03 11.47 -22.18
CA LEU A 308 19.62 11.54 -23.59
C LEU A 308 20.15 12.78 -24.29
N TRP A 309 20.15 13.92 -23.61
CA TRP A 309 20.76 15.15 -24.13
C TRP A 309 22.23 14.93 -24.50
N ARG A 310 23.00 14.25 -23.65
CA ARG A 310 24.42 13.99 -23.90
C ARG A 310 24.66 12.98 -25.00
N ILE A 311 23.82 11.95 -25.11
CA ILE A 311 23.97 10.88 -26.08
C ILE A 311 23.54 11.35 -27.48
N GLU A 312 22.39 12.00 -27.61
CA GLU A 312 21.81 12.41 -28.90
C GLU A 312 22.38 13.72 -29.47
N LEU A 313 23.26 14.41 -28.72
CA LEU A 313 23.91 15.63 -29.17
C LEU A 313 24.64 15.45 -30.51
N ARG A 314 25.21 14.27 -30.76
CA ARG A 314 26.02 13.99 -31.96
C ARG A 314 25.20 13.90 -33.26
N GLU A 315 24.00 13.32 -33.21
CA GLU A 315 23.19 13.02 -34.40
C GLU A 315 22.17 14.13 -34.70
N GLN A 316 21.50 14.66 -33.66
CA GLN A 316 20.38 15.59 -33.83
C GLN A 316 20.64 17.00 -33.26
N ASN A 317 21.81 17.26 -32.65
CA ASN A 317 22.08 18.49 -31.90
C ASN A 317 20.96 18.86 -30.91
N LEU A 318 20.38 17.84 -30.26
CA LEU A 318 19.26 18.01 -29.33
C LEU A 318 19.65 18.95 -28.18
N GLY A 319 18.85 19.97 -27.93
CA GLY A 319 18.99 20.85 -26.78
C GLY A 319 18.50 20.20 -25.48
N PHE A 320 18.95 20.71 -24.33
CA PHE A 320 18.50 20.19 -23.03
C PHE A 320 16.99 20.35 -22.81
N ALA A 321 16.41 21.48 -23.27
CA ALA A 321 14.97 21.74 -23.14
C ALA A 321 14.12 20.78 -23.99
N GLU A 322 14.57 20.46 -25.20
CA GLU A 322 13.92 19.49 -26.10
C GLU A 322 14.01 18.07 -25.52
N ALA A 323 15.17 17.69 -24.98
CA ALA A 323 15.35 16.41 -24.28
C ALA A 323 14.42 16.31 -23.05
N LEU A 324 14.27 17.38 -22.28
CA LEU A 324 13.38 17.45 -21.13
C LEU A 324 11.90 17.32 -21.52
N TYR A 325 11.48 18.01 -22.60
CA TYR A 325 10.14 17.89 -23.18
C TYR A 325 9.88 16.47 -23.69
N PHE A 326 10.81 15.90 -24.47
CA PHE A 326 10.70 14.53 -24.98
C PHE A 326 10.53 13.51 -23.85
N CYS A 327 11.35 13.63 -22.80
CA CYS A 327 11.24 12.76 -21.63
C CYS A 327 9.88 12.92 -20.95
N PHE A 328 9.37 14.15 -20.78
CA PHE A 328 8.06 14.38 -20.17
C PHE A 328 6.94 13.71 -20.96
N VAL A 329 6.91 13.94 -22.27
CA VAL A 329 5.90 13.38 -23.18
C VAL A 329 5.96 11.84 -23.21
N SER A 330 7.16 11.27 -23.11
CA SER A 330 7.37 9.81 -23.04
C SER A 330 6.88 9.23 -21.71
N LEU A 331 7.24 9.85 -20.58
CA LEU A 331 6.82 9.44 -19.24
C LEU A 331 5.29 9.43 -19.08
N PHE A 332 4.61 10.42 -19.66
CA PHE A 332 3.16 10.51 -19.64
C PHE A 332 2.46 9.73 -20.76
N THR A 333 3.19 8.92 -21.52
CA THR A 333 2.65 8.11 -22.64
C THR A 333 1.87 8.92 -23.67
N ILE A 334 2.23 10.19 -23.87
CA ILE A 334 1.61 11.08 -24.87
C ILE A 334 2.18 10.75 -26.26
N GLY A 335 3.49 10.53 -26.34
CA GLY A 335 4.14 10.00 -27.54
C GLY A 335 4.33 10.97 -28.71
N SER A 336 5.04 12.09 -28.50
CA SER A 336 5.45 12.96 -29.62
C SER A 336 6.55 12.27 -30.43
N SER A 337 6.36 12.22 -31.75
CA SER A 337 7.32 11.67 -32.70
C SER A 337 8.37 12.67 -33.19
N GLU A 338 8.29 13.94 -32.76
CA GLU A 338 9.19 15.00 -33.23
C GLU A 338 10.65 14.76 -32.82
N TYR A 339 10.85 14.28 -31.59
CA TYR A 339 12.16 13.96 -31.04
C TYR A 339 12.16 12.48 -30.66
N THR A 340 13.02 11.68 -31.30
CA THR A 340 13.13 10.25 -31.00
C THR A 340 14.62 9.85 -30.97
N PRO A 341 15.05 8.98 -30.04
CA PRO A 341 16.44 8.54 -29.99
C PRO A 341 16.85 7.84 -31.28
N ARG A 342 17.88 8.34 -31.96
CA ARG A 342 18.40 7.75 -33.20
C ARG A 342 19.78 7.13 -33.04
N THR A 343 20.53 7.52 -32.03
CA THR A 343 21.88 6.99 -31.81
C THR A 343 21.86 5.53 -31.40
N ASN A 344 22.96 4.83 -31.70
CA ASN A 344 23.17 3.43 -31.34
C ASN A 344 23.16 3.19 -29.81
N GLY A 345 23.53 4.20 -29.01
CA GLY A 345 23.49 4.13 -27.54
C GLY A 345 22.18 4.65 -26.93
N GLY A 346 21.50 5.60 -27.61
CA GLY A 346 20.30 6.25 -27.11
C GLY A 346 19.07 5.34 -27.10
N LYS A 347 18.87 4.54 -28.15
CA LYS A 347 17.77 3.56 -28.21
C LYS A 347 17.84 2.52 -27.09
N PRO A 348 18.97 1.81 -26.84
CA PRO A 348 19.08 0.88 -25.72
C PRO A 348 18.88 1.54 -24.35
N PHE A 349 19.47 2.73 -24.14
CA PHE A 349 19.27 3.50 -22.91
C PHE A 349 17.79 3.83 -22.68
N PHE A 350 17.11 4.32 -23.73
CA PHE A 350 15.70 4.68 -23.67
C PHE A 350 14.83 3.48 -23.30
N VAL A 351 15.12 2.29 -23.84
CA VAL A 351 14.40 1.05 -23.48
C VAL A 351 14.53 0.73 -21.99
N VAL A 352 15.74 0.77 -21.44
CA VAL A 352 15.96 0.51 -20.00
C VAL A 352 15.24 1.54 -19.14
N TRP A 353 15.40 2.81 -19.48
CA TRP A 353 14.80 3.92 -18.76
C TRP A 353 13.26 3.82 -18.79
N MET A 354 12.64 3.57 -19.94
CA MET A 354 11.19 3.45 -20.01
C MET A 354 10.63 2.21 -19.26
N LEU A 355 11.39 1.11 -19.16
CA LEU A 355 10.98 -0.03 -18.35
C LEU A 355 11.12 0.23 -16.84
N CYS A 356 12.13 1.00 -16.44
CA CYS A 356 12.26 1.50 -15.06
C CYS A 356 11.19 2.54 -14.70
N ASP A 357 10.58 3.19 -15.68
CA ASP A 357 9.53 4.18 -15.45
C ASP A 357 8.24 3.55 -14.92
N ILE A 358 7.85 2.35 -15.41
CA ILE A 358 6.63 1.65 -14.98
C ILE A 358 6.48 1.62 -13.44
N PRO A 359 7.46 1.13 -12.65
CA PRO A 359 7.35 1.15 -11.19
C PRO A 359 7.37 2.57 -10.61
N VAL A 360 8.19 3.48 -11.14
CA VAL A 360 8.30 4.87 -10.63
C VAL A 360 6.96 5.60 -10.78
N MET A 361 6.33 5.52 -11.96
CA MET A 361 5.02 6.09 -12.23
C MET A 361 3.91 5.42 -11.44
N THR A 362 3.95 4.10 -11.28
CA THR A 362 2.94 3.38 -10.49
C THR A 362 2.96 3.84 -9.03
N ILE A 363 4.15 4.04 -8.46
CA ILE A 363 4.31 4.57 -7.09
C ILE A 363 3.78 6.00 -7.01
N LEU A 364 4.15 6.87 -7.96
CA LEU A 364 3.69 8.24 -8.01
C LEU A 364 2.15 8.31 -8.09
N ILE A 365 1.54 7.56 -9.01
CA ILE A 365 0.08 7.53 -9.19
C ILE A 365 -0.60 7.00 -7.93
N SER A 366 -0.05 5.97 -7.28
CA SER A 366 -0.61 5.43 -6.04
C SER A 366 -0.59 6.47 -4.90
N ASP A 367 0.53 7.15 -4.70
CA ASP A 367 0.68 8.18 -3.68
C ASP A 367 -0.18 9.42 -3.98
N LEU A 368 -0.21 9.85 -5.23
CA LEU A 368 -1.06 10.96 -5.67
C LEU A 368 -2.53 10.61 -5.51
N ALA A 369 -2.97 9.42 -5.88
CA ALA A 369 -4.36 9.00 -5.72
C ALA A 369 -4.82 9.03 -4.25
N THR A 370 -3.98 8.57 -3.32
CA THR A 370 -4.33 8.56 -1.89
C THR A 370 -4.39 9.96 -1.27
N THR A 371 -3.68 10.94 -1.82
CA THR A 371 -3.65 12.33 -1.31
C THR A 371 -4.60 13.27 -2.05
N ILE A 372 -4.70 13.15 -3.38
CA ILE A 372 -5.54 14.01 -4.21
C ILE A 372 -7.01 13.65 -4.06
N ILE A 373 -7.38 12.37 -4.05
CA ILE A 373 -8.81 11.97 -4.00
C ILE A 373 -9.51 12.54 -2.75
N PRO A 374 -8.97 12.45 -1.51
CA PRO A 374 -9.60 13.07 -0.34
C PRO A 374 -9.65 14.59 -0.43
N THR A 375 -8.57 15.22 -0.88
CA THR A 375 -8.48 16.68 -1.02
C THR A 375 -9.51 17.21 -2.01
N PHE A 376 -9.63 16.53 -3.15
CA PHE A 376 -10.58 16.87 -4.21
C PHE A 376 -12.02 16.60 -3.79
N LYS A 377 -12.30 15.48 -3.09
CA LYS A 377 -13.62 15.23 -2.49
C LYS A 377 -14.00 16.34 -1.52
N ASN A 378 -13.09 16.74 -0.62
CA ASN A 378 -13.35 17.83 0.32
C ASN A 378 -13.58 19.17 -0.40
N ALA A 379 -12.78 19.48 -1.43
CA ALA A 379 -12.95 20.69 -2.23
C ALA A 379 -14.28 20.72 -2.98
N ILE A 380 -14.69 19.59 -3.59
CA ILE A 380 -16.00 19.45 -4.22
C ILE A 380 -17.11 19.58 -3.18
N LEU A 381 -16.98 18.97 -1.99
CA LEU A 381 -17.99 19.08 -0.94
C LEU A 381 -18.14 20.51 -0.44
N ILE A 382 -17.03 21.23 -0.24
CA ILE A 382 -17.05 22.66 0.08
C ILE A 382 -17.74 23.46 -1.04
N LEU A 383 -17.44 23.14 -2.29
CA LEU A 383 -18.06 23.80 -3.45
C LEU A 383 -19.53 23.42 -3.60
N ALA A 384 -19.93 22.19 -3.30
CA ALA A 384 -21.31 21.71 -3.33
C ALA A 384 -22.14 22.32 -2.19
N ASP A 385 -21.57 22.46 -0.98
CA ASP A 385 -22.17 23.21 0.13
C ASP A 385 -22.28 24.69 -0.22
N TRP A 386 -21.34 25.24 -0.99
CA TRP A 386 -21.38 26.63 -1.46
C TRP A 386 -22.40 26.86 -2.59
N THR A 387 -22.58 25.90 -3.51
CA THR A 387 -23.39 26.07 -4.73
C THR A 387 -24.76 25.42 -4.70
N VAL A 388 -24.90 24.23 -4.10
CA VAL A 388 -26.09 23.36 -4.25
C VAL A 388 -26.82 23.14 -2.93
N LEU A 389 -26.10 22.96 -1.82
CA LEU A 389 -26.70 22.72 -0.51
C LEU A 389 -26.47 23.93 0.41
N SER A 390 -27.19 25.02 0.17
CA SER A 390 -27.31 26.13 1.12
C SER A 390 -28.00 25.66 2.40
N LYS A 391 -27.30 24.91 3.27
CA LYS A 391 -27.71 24.75 4.66
C LYS A 391 -27.64 26.13 5.30
N VAL A 392 -28.80 26.61 5.74
CA VAL A 392 -29.14 27.96 6.22
C VAL A 392 -28.25 28.49 7.37
N GLY A 393 -27.25 27.74 7.85
CA GLY A 393 -26.36 28.12 8.95
C GLY A 393 -24.98 28.68 8.58
N ILE A 394 -24.46 28.46 7.36
CA ILE A 394 -23.06 28.81 7.03
C ILE A 394 -22.86 30.31 6.79
N TYR A 395 -23.90 31.00 6.28
CA TYR A 395 -23.87 32.45 6.11
C TYR A 395 -23.65 33.18 7.45
N ARG A 396 -24.17 32.63 8.56
CA ARG A 396 -24.07 33.26 9.89
C ARG A 396 -22.63 33.27 10.42
N SER A 397 -21.91 32.16 10.26
CA SER A 397 -20.51 32.04 10.70
C SER A 397 -19.52 32.78 9.79
N PHE A 398 -19.82 32.93 8.49
CA PHE A 398 -19.02 33.73 7.57
C PHE A 398 -19.22 35.25 7.77
N LEU A 399 -20.46 35.70 8.00
CA LEU A 399 -20.74 37.10 8.35
C LEU A 399 -20.20 37.50 9.73
N GLU A 400 -20.09 36.56 10.67
CA GLU A 400 -19.51 36.80 11.99
C GLU A 400 -17.98 36.96 11.98
N ARG A 401 -17.28 36.30 11.04
CA ARG A 401 -15.81 36.42 10.88
C ARG A 401 -15.35 37.76 10.30
N ARG A 402 -16.24 38.60 9.77
CA ARG A 402 -15.90 39.95 9.26
C ARG A 402 -16.87 41.02 9.82
N PRO A 403 -16.50 41.74 10.90
CA PRO A 403 -17.39 42.74 11.51
C PRO A 403 -17.77 43.89 10.58
N ARG A 404 -16.97 44.14 9.53
CA ARG A 404 -17.24 45.18 8.51
C ARG A 404 -18.41 44.87 7.57
N LEU A 405 -18.75 43.60 7.37
CA LEU A 405 -19.89 43.19 6.53
C LEU A 405 -21.21 43.17 7.32
N LYS A 406 -21.16 42.97 8.65
CA LYS A 406 -22.32 43.10 9.55
C LYS A 406 -22.90 44.52 9.57
N ALA A 407 -22.08 45.55 9.33
CA ALA A 407 -22.52 46.94 9.29
C ALA A 407 -23.25 47.33 7.99
N LEU A 408 -23.22 46.48 6.95
CA LEU A 408 -23.83 46.77 5.64
C LEU A 408 -25.17 46.05 5.40
N VAL A 409 -25.63 45.21 6.33
CA VAL A 409 -26.90 44.49 6.22
C VAL A 409 -27.98 45.29 6.97
N PRO A 410 -29.04 45.77 6.30
CA PRO A 410 -30.16 46.43 6.98
C PRO A 410 -30.86 45.44 7.90
N GLY A 411 -31.18 45.87 9.12
CA GLY A 411 -31.98 45.10 10.07
C GLY A 411 -33.35 44.74 9.49
N GLY A 412 -33.46 43.51 8.98
CA GLY A 412 -34.72 42.87 8.64
C GLY A 412 -35.41 42.39 9.90
N GLN A 413 -36.59 42.95 10.16
CA GLN A 413 -37.45 42.69 11.31
C GLN A 413 -37.63 41.19 11.59
N THR A 414 -37.42 40.83 12.85
CA THR A 414 -37.84 39.57 13.46
C THR A 414 -39.35 39.38 13.30
N LEU A 415 -39.75 38.54 12.36
CA LEU A 415 -41.12 38.05 12.26
C LEU A 415 -41.34 36.99 13.36
N HIS A 416 -42.05 37.39 14.40
CA HIS A 416 -42.60 36.49 15.42
C HIS A 416 -43.47 35.42 14.75
N ARG A 417 -42.95 34.20 14.58
CA ARG A 417 -43.78 33.02 14.30
C ARG A 417 -44.08 32.33 15.63
N ARG A 418 -45.33 32.50 16.05
CA ARG A 418 -45.95 31.93 17.25
C ARG A 418 -46.06 30.41 17.06
N GLY A 419 -45.01 29.67 17.45
CA GLY A 419 -45.03 28.22 17.64
C GLY A 419 -45.14 27.92 19.13
N ARG A 420 -46.17 27.20 19.52
CA ARG A 420 -46.54 26.88 20.90
C ARG A 420 -45.78 25.63 21.33
N ASP A 421 -44.64 25.79 21.97
CA ASP A 421 -43.94 24.70 22.65
C ASP A 421 -44.34 24.68 24.12
N ILE A 422 -44.96 23.57 24.53
CA ILE A 422 -45.37 23.28 25.90
C ILE A 422 -44.11 22.94 26.68
N ALA A 423 -43.67 23.85 27.56
CA ALA A 423 -42.60 23.61 28.51
C ALA A 423 -43.16 22.90 29.76
N TYR A 424 -42.56 21.77 30.14
CA TYR A 424 -42.66 21.25 31.51
C TYR A 424 -41.55 21.90 32.36
N PRO A 425 -41.86 22.44 33.54
CA PRO A 425 -40.84 22.99 34.43
C PRO A 425 -40.19 21.86 35.25
N VAL A 426 -38.87 21.73 35.13
CA VAL A 426 -38.05 20.98 36.09
C VAL A 426 -37.51 21.99 37.10
N PRO A 427 -37.72 21.83 38.42
CA PRO A 427 -37.19 22.76 39.41
C PRO A 427 -35.68 22.62 39.53
N GLU A 428 -35.00 23.75 39.46
CA GLU A 428 -33.58 23.92 39.72
C GLU A 428 -33.40 24.12 41.23
N GLN A 429 -32.74 23.17 41.90
CA GLN A 429 -32.19 23.38 43.24
C GLN A 429 -30.69 23.07 43.19
N ARG A 430 -29.90 24.15 43.08
CA ARG A 430 -28.45 24.15 43.32
C ARG A 430 -28.23 24.45 44.80
N SER A 431 -27.68 23.49 45.53
CA SER A 431 -26.97 23.73 46.77
C SER A 431 -25.47 23.64 46.49
N GLU A 432 -24.77 24.73 46.78
CA GLU A 432 -23.32 24.81 46.88
C GLU A 432 -22.83 24.00 48.08
N VAL A 433 -21.95 23.01 47.87
CA VAL A 433 -20.96 22.57 48.87
C VAL A 433 -19.69 22.05 48.17
N ASP A 434 -18.60 22.77 48.42
CA ASP A 434 -17.16 22.48 48.48
C ASP A 434 -16.36 21.72 47.41
N ASN A 435 -15.21 22.37 47.12
CA ASN A 435 -13.97 21.82 46.61
C ASN A 435 -13.44 20.68 47.49
N MET A 436 -13.29 19.48 46.93
CA MET A 436 -12.14 18.60 47.19
C MET A 436 -12.13 17.51 46.12
N THR A 437 -11.09 17.46 45.28
CA THR A 437 -10.82 16.32 44.40
C THR A 437 -10.43 15.11 45.23
N PRO A 438 -11.15 13.97 45.20
CA PRO A 438 -10.69 12.73 45.80
C PRO A 438 -10.06 11.82 44.74
N THR A 439 -8.88 11.34 45.07
CA THR A 439 -8.04 10.43 44.29
C THR A 439 -8.81 9.16 43.89
N MET A 440 -8.60 8.74 42.64
CA MET A 440 -9.15 7.62 41.86
C MET A 440 -9.34 6.26 42.57
N ASN A 441 -8.78 6.04 43.77
CA ASN A 441 -8.78 4.74 44.45
C ASN A 441 -9.83 4.60 45.58
N LEU A 442 -10.56 5.65 45.94
CA LEU A 442 -11.55 5.57 47.04
C LEU A 442 -13.00 5.29 46.58
N LEU A 443 -13.29 5.34 45.27
CA LEU A 443 -14.63 5.12 44.72
C LEU A 443 -14.89 3.65 44.33
N ALA A 444 -13.96 2.74 44.61
CA ALA A 444 -14.11 1.30 44.33
C ALA A 444 -15.03 0.56 45.32
N ALA A 445 -15.68 1.27 46.25
CA ALA A 445 -16.43 0.67 47.35
C ALA A 445 -17.85 1.23 47.54
N ILE A 446 -18.53 1.61 46.45
CA ILE A 446 -19.96 1.90 46.50
C ILE A 446 -20.67 0.84 45.66
N ASN A 447 -21.34 -0.09 46.34
CA ASN A 447 -22.38 -0.92 45.73
C ASN A 447 -23.58 0.01 45.42
N GLU A 448 -23.51 0.75 44.31
CA GLU A 448 -24.70 1.37 43.72
C GLU A 448 -25.64 0.24 43.25
N ALA A 449 -26.95 0.41 43.45
CA ALA A 449 -27.94 -0.61 43.08
C ALA A 449 -27.87 -0.91 41.57
N ASP A 450 -27.83 -2.20 41.20
CA ASP A 450 -27.77 -2.68 39.80
C ASP A 450 -28.83 -2.00 38.90
N GLU A 451 -29.96 -1.61 39.48
CA GLU A 451 -31.09 -0.94 38.82
C GLU A 451 -30.78 0.52 38.41
N GLU A 452 -30.00 1.27 39.20
CA GLU A 452 -29.58 2.63 38.86
C GLU A 452 -28.54 2.64 37.73
N LEU A 453 -27.66 1.63 37.71
CA LEU A 453 -26.63 1.48 36.69
C LEU A 453 -27.22 1.11 35.33
N GLY A 454 -28.27 0.28 35.29
CA GLY A 454 -29.03 -0.01 34.08
C GLY A 454 -29.70 1.24 33.47
N GLN A 455 -30.27 2.12 34.30
CA GLN A 455 -30.83 3.38 33.83
C GLN A 455 -29.76 4.34 33.28
N ARG A 456 -28.60 4.42 33.96
CA ARG A 456 -27.45 5.21 33.48
C ARG A 456 -26.94 4.68 32.13
N LEU A 457 -26.88 3.36 31.91
CA LEU A 457 -26.51 2.75 30.64
C LEU A 457 -27.44 3.19 29.49
N VAL A 458 -28.75 3.09 29.68
CA VAL A 458 -29.75 3.50 28.66
C VAL A 458 -29.66 5.01 28.37
N SER A 459 -29.46 5.82 29.41
CA SER A 459 -29.28 7.26 29.26
C SER A 459 -28.01 7.61 28.48
N ALA A 460 -26.92 6.86 28.69
CA ALA A 460 -25.66 7.02 27.97
C ALA A 460 -25.81 6.63 26.49
N ILE A 461 -26.49 5.51 26.19
CA ILE A 461 -26.81 5.12 24.80
C ILE A 461 -27.57 6.23 24.09
N ARG A 462 -28.60 6.80 24.74
CA ARG A 462 -29.38 7.90 24.16
C ARG A 462 -28.53 9.13 23.87
N ARG A 463 -27.65 9.50 24.79
CA ARG A 463 -26.74 10.64 24.64
C ARG A 463 -25.75 10.42 23.49
N ILE A 464 -25.14 9.25 23.43
CA ILE A 464 -24.12 8.93 22.42
C ILE A 464 -24.73 8.75 21.03
N ALA A 465 -25.94 8.18 20.94
CA ALA A 465 -26.69 8.12 19.69
C ALA A 465 -26.96 9.51 19.08
N HIS A 466 -27.18 10.52 19.93
CA HIS A 466 -27.30 11.91 19.48
C HIS A 466 -25.94 12.50 19.08
N ASP A 467 -24.87 12.21 19.85
CA ASP A 467 -23.51 12.67 19.54
C ASP A 467 -22.95 12.07 18.23
N VAL A 468 -23.40 10.87 17.84
CA VAL A 468 -23.08 10.25 16.53
C VAL A 468 -23.68 11.03 15.36
N GLN A 469 -24.85 11.63 15.54
CA GLN A 469 -25.53 12.40 14.50
C GLN A 469 -24.97 13.83 14.36
N ALA A 470 -24.16 14.29 15.31
CA ALA A 470 -23.55 15.62 15.28
C ALA A 470 -22.46 15.73 14.20
N SER A 471 -22.45 16.84 13.45
CA SER A 471 -21.39 17.19 12.50
C SER A 471 -20.73 18.52 12.90
N PRO A 472 -19.42 18.53 13.24
CA PRO A 472 -18.46 17.42 13.21
C PRO A 472 -18.66 16.40 14.35
N ALA A 473 -18.23 15.15 14.12
CA ALA A 473 -18.32 14.07 15.12
C ALA A 473 -17.60 14.46 16.43
N LYS A 474 -18.25 14.21 17.57
CA LYS A 474 -17.70 14.51 18.90
C LYS A 474 -16.50 13.61 19.21
N LYS A 475 -15.44 14.20 19.78
CA LYS A 475 -14.30 13.50 20.37
C LYS A 475 -14.41 13.53 21.88
N TYR A 476 -14.37 12.38 22.54
CA TYR A 476 -14.64 12.26 23.98
C TYR A 476 -13.35 12.43 24.80
N ASN A 477 -13.40 13.13 25.94
CA ASN A 477 -12.21 13.29 26.80
C ASN A 477 -11.85 11.98 27.54
N TYR A 478 -10.65 11.89 28.13
CA TYR A 478 -10.25 10.71 28.90
C TYR A 478 -11.23 10.39 30.03
N GLU A 479 -11.73 11.41 30.74
CA GLU A 479 -12.72 11.17 31.82
C GLU A 479 -14.04 10.61 31.31
N GLU A 480 -14.56 11.14 30.18
CA GLU A 480 -15.80 10.62 29.54
C GLU A 480 -15.59 9.16 29.10
N TRP A 481 -14.42 8.84 28.56
CA TRP A 481 -14.06 7.48 28.18
C TRP A 481 -13.98 6.50 29.38
N VAL A 482 -13.48 6.96 30.52
CA VAL A 482 -13.44 6.15 31.76
C VAL A 482 -14.86 5.88 32.26
N GLU A 483 -15.75 6.87 32.25
CA GLU A 483 -17.16 6.71 32.63
C GLU A 483 -17.88 5.67 31.77
N ILE A 484 -17.67 5.74 30.45
CA ILE A 484 -18.22 4.79 29.48
C ILE A 484 -17.66 3.38 29.71
N THR A 485 -16.35 3.27 29.94
CA THR A 485 -15.69 1.98 30.19
C THR A 485 -16.18 1.35 31.50
N ARG A 486 -16.51 2.17 32.51
CA ARG A 486 -17.13 1.69 33.76
C ARG A 486 -18.51 1.09 33.49
N LEU A 487 -19.35 1.72 32.67
CA LEU A 487 -20.67 1.19 32.29
C LEU A 487 -20.56 -0.14 31.53
N VAL A 488 -19.57 -0.28 30.64
CA VAL A 488 -19.31 -1.53 29.92
C VAL A 488 -18.83 -2.62 30.89
N ARG A 489 -17.84 -2.34 31.75
CA ARG A 489 -17.28 -3.31 32.71
C ARG A 489 -18.26 -3.73 33.80
N PHE A 490 -19.18 -2.86 34.20
CA PHE A 490 -20.23 -3.19 35.18
C PHE A 490 -21.05 -4.43 34.76
N THR A 491 -21.31 -4.59 33.46
CA THR A 491 -22.07 -5.73 32.96
C THR A 491 -21.31 -7.08 33.04
N ARG A 492 -20.03 -7.08 33.45
CA ARG A 492 -19.16 -8.27 33.61
C ARG A 492 -19.31 -8.99 34.95
N GLN A 493 -19.66 -8.31 36.03
CA GLN A 493 -19.14 -8.66 37.36
C GLN A 493 -19.73 -9.92 38.03
N ASN A 494 -20.52 -10.78 37.37
CA ASN A 494 -21.12 -11.95 38.05
C ASN A 494 -21.40 -13.22 37.22
N ASP A 495 -21.02 -13.32 35.94
CA ASP A 495 -21.19 -14.58 35.20
C ASP A 495 -19.88 -15.38 35.22
N GLY A 496 -19.75 -16.31 36.17
CA GLY A 496 -18.66 -17.29 36.21
C GLY A 496 -18.83 -18.43 35.20
N GLY A 497 -19.27 -18.11 33.97
CA GLY A 497 -19.56 -19.08 32.91
C GLY A 497 -18.63 -18.90 31.70
N GLU A 498 -18.09 -20.04 31.23
CA GLU A 498 -17.29 -20.32 30.04
C GLU A 498 -16.96 -19.11 29.12
N GLU A 499 -15.67 -18.75 29.11
CA GLU A 499 -15.10 -17.50 28.58
C GLU A 499 -14.84 -17.47 27.05
N ASP A 500 -15.30 -18.45 26.26
CA ASP A 500 -14.65 -18.70 24.96
C ASP A 500 -15.34 -18.13 23.69
N ASP A 501 -16.52 -17.49 23.74
CA ASP A 501 -17.24 -17.10 22.50
C ASP A 501 -17.68 -15.61 22.37
N GLU A 502 -17.57 -14.76 23.39
CA GLU A 502 -18.05 -13.35 23.30
C GLU A 502 -16.88 -12.34 23.40
N GLY A 503 -16.08 -12.29 22.33
CA GLY A 503 -14.93 -11.39 22.20
C GLY A 503 -15.28 -9.90 22.23
N LEU A 504 -14.31 -9.08 22.70
CA LEU A 504 -14.26 -7.59 22.73
C LEU A 504 -14.71 -6.89 24.03
N VAL A 505 -14.08 -7.20 25.16
CA VAL A 505 -14.30 -6.43 26.41
C VAL A 505 -13.03 -5.83 27.01
N GLU A 506 -11.87 -6.45 26.81
CA GLU A 506 -10.59 -5.88 27.24
C GLU A 506 -9.85 -5.31 26.04
N TRP A 507 -10.05 -4.02 25.79
CA TRP A 507 -9.23 -3.29 24.83
C TRP A 507 -8.13 -2.52 25.56
N ASP A 508 -6.91 -2.61 25.03
CA ASP A 508 -5.85 -1.66 25.33
C ASP A 508 -5.97 -0.47 24.37
N TRP A 509 -5.75 0.76 24.85
CA TRP A 509 -5.73 1.97 24.03
C TRP A 509 -4.78 1.86 22.83
N ILE A 510 -3.82 0.92 22.88
CA ILE A 510 -2.78 0.69 21.86
C ILE A 510 -2.97 -0.64 21.09
N GLY A 511 -3.87 -1.52 21.55
CA GLY A 511 -4.12 -2.87 21.01
C GLY A 511 -4.66 -2.90 19.58
N GLU A 512 -4.87 -4.09 19.01
CA GLU A 512 -5.48 -4.25 17.68
C GLU A 512 -6.96 -3.88 17.68
N ASP A 513 -7.62 -4.11 18.81
CA ASP A 513 -9.02 -3.77 19.08
C ASP A 513 -9.19 -2.39 19.71
N SER A 514 -8.19 -1.51 19.57
CA SER A 514 -8.22 -0.18 20.17
C SER A 514 -9.34 0.67 19.54
N PRO A 515 -10.18 1.34 20.37
CA PRO A 515 -11.21 2.24 19.88
C PRO A 515 -10.63 3.38 19.03
N MET A 516 -9.42 3.83 19.37
CA MET A 516 -8.71 4.91 18.70
C MET A 516 -8.10 4.53 17.34
N LEU A 517 -8.07 3.23 17.03
CA LEU A 517 -7.57 2.69 15.76
C LEU A 517 -8.67 2.13 14.87
N SER A 518 -9.90 2.08 15.37
CA SER A 518 -11.07 1.68 14.58
C SER A 518 -11.29 2.66 13.41
N GLN A 519 -11.84 2.16 12.30
CA GLN A 519 -12.19 3.01 11.14
C GLN A 519 -13.49 3.80 11.36
N GLN A 520 -14.23 3.48 12.43
CA GLN A 520 -15.51 4.09 12.76
C GLN A 520 -15.31 5.34 13.62
N SER A 521 -16.31 6.21 13.71
CA SER A 521 -16.23 7.35 14.62
C SER A 521 -16.22 6.88 16.08
N GLU A 522 -15.59 7.65 16.98
CA GLU A 522 -15.55 7.30 18.42
C GLU A 522 -16.97 7.08 18.97
N GLY A 523 -17.94 7.89 18.55
CA GLY A 523 -19.34 7.72 18.94
C GLY A 523 -19.98 6.43 18.44
N GLU A 524 -19.76 6.04 17.18
CA GLU A 524 -20.30 4.80 16.62
C GLU A 524 -19.72 3.57 17.31
N TRP A 525 -18.40 3.59 17.55
CA TRP A 525 -17.71 2.52 18.24
C TRP A 525 -18.24 2.34 19.67
N ILE A 526 -18.38 3.44 20.42
CA ILE A 526 -18.90 3.40 21.79
C ILE A 526 -20.37 2.94 21.81
N LEU A 527 -21.18 3.44 20.88
CA LEU A 527 -22.60 3.06 20.80
C LEU A 527 -22.76 1.56 20.63
N ASN A 528 -21.95 0.94 19.77
CA ASN A 528 -21.95 -0.51 19.59
C ASN A 528 -21.64 -1.25 20.90
N GLN A 529 -20.59 -0.84 21.64
CA GLN A 529 -20.24 -1.53 22.89
C GLN A 529 -21.25 -1.30 24.01
N LEU A 530 -21.90 -0.13 24.07
CA LEU A 530 -22.97 0.08 25.04
C LEU A 530 -24.23 -0.71 24.69
N CYS A 531 -24.58 -0.84 23.42
CA CYS A 531 -25.67 -1.71 22.96
C CYS A 531 -25.38 -3.17 23.29
N GLU A 532 -24.14 -3.64 23.08
CA GLU A 532 -23.72 -4.99 23.45
C GLU A 532 -23.79 -5.20 24.97
N SER A 533 -23.35 -4.21 25.76
CA SER A 533 -23.46 -4.22 27.21
C SER A 533 -24.92 -4.27 27.68
N LEU A 534 -25.83 -3.57 27.00
CA LEU A 534 -27.26 -3.60 27.30
C LEU A 534 -27.87 -4.99 27.00
N ILE A 535 -27.44 -5.65 25.93
CA ILE A 535 -27.85 -7.01 25.62
C ILE A 535 -27.41 -7.97 26.74
N ARG A 536 -26.17 -7.85 27.22
CA ARG A 536 -25.64 -8.66 28.32
C ARG A 536 -26.39 -8.43 29.63
N TYR A 537 -26.66 -7.16 29.96
CA TYR A 537 -27.47 -6.80 31.12
C TYR A 537 -28.86 -7.44 31.07
N ASN A 538 -29.55 -7.35 29.93
CA ASN A 538 -30.87 -7.98 29.76
C ASN A 538 -30.81 -9.50 29.88
N LYS A 539 -29.79 -10.15 29.31
CA LYS A 539 -29.59 -11.61 29.40
C LYS A 539 -29.42 -12.05 30.85
N ARG A 540 -28.67 -11.28 31.65
CA ARG A 540 -28.47 -11.49 33.10
C ARG A 540 -29.77 -11.32 33.89
N GLU A 541 -30.53 -10.26 33.63
CA GLU A 541 -31.82 -10.03 34.30
C GLU A 541 -32.81 -11.17 34.03
N ILE A 542 -32.88 -11.65 32.78
CA ILE A 542 -33.71 -12.82 32.42
C ILE A 542 -33.27 -14.07 33.18
N LYS A 543 -31.96 -14.31 33.30
CA LYS A 543 -31.40 -15.44 34.06
C LYS A 543 -31.77 -15.37 35.55
N LEU A 544 -31.59 -14.20 36.18
CA LEU A 544 -31.97 -13.96 37.58
C LEU A 544 -33.48 -14.14 37.81
N GLN A 545 -34.32 -13.69 36.88
CA GLN A 545 -35.76 -13.92 36.95
C GLN A 545 -36.11 -15.41 36.88
N ASN A 546 -35.46 -16.16 36.00
CA ASN A 546 -35.65 -17.61 35.89
C ASN A 546 -35.18 -18.34 37.16
N GLU A 547 -34.03 -17.97 37.71
CA GLU A 547 -33.52 -18.55 38.97
C GLU A 547 -34.45 -18.25 40.15
N ARG A 548 -34.96 -17.02 40.26
CA ARG A 548 -35.97 -16.64 41.27
C ARG A 548 -37.25 -17.45 41.09
N ALA A 549 -37.74 -17.62 39.87
CA ALA A 549 -38.92 -18.44 39.59
C ALA A 549 -38.72 -19.91 39.97
N VAL A 550 -37.53 -20.47 39.70
CA VAL A 550 -37.16 -21.83 40.10
C VAL A 550 -37.03 -21.95 41.63
N ALA A 551 -36.42 -20.97 42.30
CA ALA A 551 -36.29 -20.95 43.75
C ALA A 551 -37.66 -20.88 44.44
N VAL A 552 -38.57 -20.03 43.95
CA VAL A 552 -39.96 -19.96 44.43
C VAL A 552 -40.66 -21.29 44.19
N ARG A 553 -40.49 -21.90 43.00
CA ARG A 553 -41.07 -23.21 42.70
C ARG A 553 -40.54 -24.32 43.61
N ASN A 554 -39.25 -24.32 43.92
CA ASN A 554 -38.62 -25.26 44.84
C ASN A 554 -39.08 -25.03 46.28
N ALA A 555 -39.21 -23.78 46.72
CA ALA A 555 -39.75 -23.43 48.03
C ALA A 555 -41.21 -23.88 48.17
N VAL A 556 -42.06 -23.62 47.17
CA VAL A 556 -43.45 -24.10 47.13
C VAL A 556 -43.51 -25.63 47.17
N ASN A 557 -42.70 -26.32 46.37
CA ASN A 557 -42.62 -27.78 46.38
C ASN A 557 -42.14 -28.33 47.73
N SER A 558 -41.23 -27.65 48.43
CA SER A 558 -40.77 -28.04 49.76
C SER A 558 -41.87 -27.89 50.83
N ILE A 559 -42.68 -26.83 50.75
CA ILE A 559 -43.82 -26.58 51.65
C ILE A 559 -44.93 -27.61 51.42
N VAL A 560 -45.25 -27.90 50.16
CA VAL A 560 -46.22 -28.94 49.78
C VAL A 560 -45.72 -30.34 50.19
N GLY A 561 -44.42 -30.60 50.08
CA GLY A 561 -43.78 -31.82 50.58
C GLY A 561 -43.89 -31.99 52.11
N LEU A 562 -43.69 -30.91 52.87
CA LEU A 562 -43.86 -30.90 54.33
C LEU A 562 -45.32 -31.08 54.77
N GLN A 563 -46.30 -30.58 54.00
CA GLN A 563 -47.72 -30.83 54.29
C GLN A 563 -48.10 -32.31 54.08
N ARG A 564 -47.57 -33.00 53.05
CA ARG A 564 -47.80 -34.44 52.85
C ARG A 564 -47.22 -35.33 53.96
N VAL A 565 -46.11 -34.95 54.58
CA VAL A 565 -45.50 -35.71 55.68
C VAL A 565 -46.25 -35.53 57.00
N ARG A 566 -47.06 -34.46 57.15
CA ARG A 566 -47.85 -34.20 58.35
C ARG A 566 -49.21 -34.94 58.37
N GLU A 567 -49.71 -35.36 57.22
CA GLU A 567 -51.00 -36.04 57.06
C GLU A 567 -51.08 -37.56 57.37
N PRO A 568 -50.00 -38.36 57.59
CA PRO A 568 -50.17 -39.78 57.95
C PRO A 568 -50.55 -40.00 59.42
N ASN A 569 -50.26 -39.06 60.34
CA ASN A 569 -50.45 -39.29 61.78
C ASN A 569 -51.82 -38.87 62.34
N ALA A 570 -52.67 -38.20 61.54
CA ALA A 570 -54.02 -37.85 61.96
C ALA A 570 -55.07 -38.94 61.65
N ARG A 571 -54.79 -39.84 60.69
CA ARG A 571 -55.75 -40.88 60.28
C ARG A 571 -55.67 -42.18 61.10
N VAL A 572 -54.62 -42.39 61.89
CA VAL A 572 -54.50 -43.57 62.76
C VAL A 572 -55.22 -43.36 64.11
N ALA A 573 -55.50 -42.12 64.52
CA ALA A 573 -56.19 -41.84 65.78
C ALA A 573 -57.73 -41.87 65.71
N GLU A 574 -58.33 -41.89 64.51
CA GLU A 574 -59.80 -41.90 64.33
C GLU A 574 -60.38 -43.30 64.06
N GLU A 575 -59.55 -44.33 63.84
CA GLU A 575 -60.01 -45.72 63.58
C GLU A 575 -60.05 -46.61 64.86
N GLU A 576 -59.62 -46.11 66.02
CA GLU A 576 -59.73 -46.82 67.32
C GLU A 576 -60.97 -46.41 68.16
N SER A 577 -61.87 -45.55 67.64
CA SER A 577 -63.06 -45.10 68.38
C SER A 577 -64.39 -45.25 67.65
N ARG A 578 -64.59 -46.33 66.89
CA ARG A 578 -65.92 -46.79 66.45
C ARG A 578 -66.09 -48.30 66.52
#